data_AF-A0A7V9HB51-F1
#
_entry.id   AF-A0A7V9HB51-F1
#
_cell.length_a   1.000
_cell.length_b   1.000
_cell.length_c   1.000
_cell.angle_alpha   90.00
_cell.angle_beta   90.00
_cell.angle_gamma   90.00
#
_symmetry.space_group_name_H-M   'P 1'
#
loop_
_entity.id
_entity.type
_entity.pdbx_description
1 polymer ?
#
loop_
_entity_poly.entity_id
_entity_poly.type
_entity_poly.pdbx_seq_one_letter_code
_entity_poly.pdbx_strand_id
1 'polypeptide(L)'
;MRSRRALLALALLCPLLLVAGIYLGGHPQLLPGAARDTLVADSDAQLYEEAMDLIAEDYYRPVDRRALVNRSLTSAVESLRDDFSNYFSPRDYTNFRQSTNGEFVGVGISVEAADRLKRGLRVLQVYDGSPAKRAGLRSGDLVTRVNGRATAGQS
;
A
#
# COMPACT_ATOMS: atom_id res chain seq x y z
N MET A 1 -33.78 -29.94 -43.13
CA MET A 1 -33.63 -28.48 -43.39
C MET A 1 -33.90 -27.57 -42.19
N ARG A 2 -34.67 -27.97 -41.16
CA ARG A 2 -34.93 -27.15 -39.96
C ARG A 2 -33.72 -26.93 -39.05
N SER A 3 -32.81 -27.91 -38.92
CA SER A 3 -31.64 -27.83 -38.04
C SER A 3 -30.53 -26.87 -38.49
N ARG A 4 -30.29 -26.73 -39.80
CA ARG A 4 -29.29 -25.79 -40.34
C ARG A 4 -29.68 -24.32 -40.17
N ARG A 5 -30.98 -24.01 -40.23
CA ARG A 5 -31.49 -22.65 -39.97
C ARG A 5 -31.39 -22.29 -38.49
N ALA A 6 -31.61 -23.26 -37.60
CA ALA A 6 -31.42 -23.08 -36.16
C ALA A 6 -29.94 -22.85 -35.78
N LEU A 7 -29.02 -23.59 -36.40
CA LEU A 7 -27.57 -23.41 -36.21
C LEU A 7 -27.08 -22.04 -36.68
N LEU A 8 -27.54 -21.58 -37.85
CA LEU A 8 -27.21 -20.25 -38.37
C LEU A 8 -27.81 -19.11 -37.53
N ALA A 9 -29.03 -19.29 -37.01
CA ALA A 9 -29.66 -18.33 -36.10
C ALA A 9 -28.90 -18.21 -34.77
N LEU A 10 -28.47 -19.34 -34.19
CA LEU A 10 -27.70 -19.34 -32.93
C LEU A 10 -26.30 -18.72 -33.11
N ALA A 11 -25.66 -18.97 -34.25
CA ALA A 11 -24.35 -18.40 -34.57
C ALA A 11 -24.38 -16.87 -34.75
N LEU A 12 -25.51 -16.30 -35.19
CA LEU A 12 -25.71 -14.84 -35.29
C LEU A 12 -26.20 -14.22 -33.98
N LEU A 13 -26.94 -14.96 -33.15
CA LEU A 13 -27.43 -14.50 -31.85
C LEU A 13 -26.29 -14.30 -30.84
N CYS A 14 -25.30 -15.19 -30.83
CA CYS A 14 -24.19 -15.18 -29.88
C CYS A 14 -23.34 -13.89 -29.95
N PRO A 15 -22.86 -13.41 -31.11
CA PRO A 15 -22.13 -12.15 -31.19
C PRO A 15 -23.01 -10.94 -30.86
N LEU A 16 -24.31 -10.99 -31.19
CA LEU A 16 -25.24 -9.93 -30.85
C LEU A 16 -25.43 -9.80 -29.33
N LEU A 17 -25.56 -10.93 -28.63
CA LEU A 17 -25.62 -10.99 -27.16
C LEU A 17 -24.31 -10.54 -26.52
N LEU A 18 -23.16 -10.86 -27.12
CA LEU A 18 -21.86 -10.42 -26.62
C LEU A 18 -21.68 -8.91 -26.75
N VAL A 19 -22.04 -8.32 -27.89
CA VAL A 19 -22.01 -6.86 -28.08
C VAL A 19 -23.01 -6.17 -27.14
N ALA A 20 -24.21 -6.71 -27.01
CA ALA A 20 -25.20 -6.20 -26.06
C ALA A 20 -24.69 -6.28 -24.61
N GLY A 21 -24.02 -7.37 -24.23
CA GLY A 21 -23.43 -7.56 -22.89
C GLY A 21 -22.31 -6.56 -22.60
N ILE A 22 -21.40 -6.32 -23.54
CA ILE A 22 -20.35 -5.29 -23.41
C ILE A 22 -20.96 -3.89 -23.29
N TYR A 23 -21.97 -3.58 -24.10
CA TYR A 23 -22.66 -2.29 -24.07
C TYR A 23 -23.40 -2.06 -22.75
N LEU A 24 -24.13 -3.08 -22.26
CA LEU A 24 -24.79 -3.05 -20.95
C LEU A 24 -23.80 -2.94 -19.79
N GLY A 25 -22.63 -3.59 -19.89
CA GLY A 25 -21.55 -3.47 -18.90
C GLY A 25 -20.94 -2.06 -18.81
N GLY A 26 -20.89 -1.32 -19.93
CA GLY A 26 -20.46 0.07 -19.95
C GLY A 26 -21.53 1.09 -19.55
N HIS A 27 -22.81 0.70 -19.57
CA HIS A 27 -23.95 1.56 -19.23
C HIS A 27 -24.86 0.93 -18.15
N PRO A 28 -24.36 0.73 -16.91
CA PRO A 28 -25.11 0.08 -15.84
C PRO A 28 -26.38 0.83 -15.40
N GLN A 29 -26.54 2.08 -15.83
CA GLN A 29 -27.71 2.93 -15.61
C GLN A 29 -28.99 2.38 -16.26
N LEU A 30 -28.84 1.55 -17.30
CA LEU A 30 -29.94 0.96 -18.07
C LEU A 30 -30.43 -0.38 -17.49
N LEU A 31 -29.72 -0.91 -16.47
CA LEU A 31 -30.09 -2.16 -15.82
C LEU A 31 -31.20 -1.94 -14.79
N PRO A 32 -32.14 -2.90 -14.63
CA PRO A 32 -33.06 -2.92 -13.51
C PRO A 32 -32.30 -2.90 -12.17
N GLY A 33 -32.82 -2.19 -11.16
CA GLY A 33 -32.13 -1.98 -9.87
C GLY A 33 -31.51 -3.24 -9.25
N ALA A 34 -32.25 -4.35 -9.20
CA ALA A 34 -31.75 -5.62 -8.67
C ALA A 34 -30.57 -6.22 -9.46
N ALA A 35 -30.51 -6.02 -10.78
CA ALA A 35 -29.39 -6.44 -11.62
C ALA A 35 -28.22 -5.46 -11.51
N ARG A 36 -28.49 -4.16 -11.32
CA ARG A 36 -27.47 -3.15 -11.11
C ARG A 36 -26.73 -3.37 -9.79
N ASP A 37 -27.43 -3.59 -8.70
CA ASP A 37 -26.80 -3.74 -7.36
C ASP A 37 -25.96 -5.02 -7.24
N THR A 38 -26.25 -6.04 -8.05
CA THR A 38 -25.49 -7.31 -8.08
C THR A 38 -24.30 -7.28 -9.04
N LEU A 39 -24.32 -6.39 -10.04
CA LEU A 39 -23.31 -6.32 -11.11
C LEU A 39 -22.40 -5.09 -11.01
N VAL A 40 -22.84 -4.03 -10.33
CA VAL A 40 -22.06 -2.81 -10.12
C VAL A 40 -21.28 -2.93 -8.82
N ALA A 41 -19.95 -2.77 -8.92
CA ALA A 41 -19.09 -2.65 -7.75
C ALA A 41 -19.54 -1.47 -6.89
N ASP A 42 -19.47 -1.66 -5.57
CA ASP A 42 -19.89 -0.72 -4.54
C ASP A 42 -19.55 0.75 -4.90
N SER A 43 -20.53 1.66 -4.81
CA SER A 43 -20.36 3.06 -5.20
C SER A 43 -19.26 3.75 -4.39
N ASP A 44 -19.06 3.31 -3.15
CA ASP A 44 -18.03 3.84 -2.26
C ASP A 44 -16.62 3.42 -2.72
N ALA A 45 -16.47 2.21 -3.26
CA ALA A 45 -15.21 1.75 -3.82
C ALA A 45 -14.86 2.54 -5.09
N GLN A 46 -15.86 2.83 -5.94
CA GLN A 46 -15.65 3.66 -7.14
C GLN A 46 -15.22 5.08 -6.77
N LEU A 47 -15.90 5.70 -5.80
CA LEU A 47 -15.56 7.03 -5.31
C LEU A 47 -14.14 7.08 -4.73
N TYR A 48 -13.76 6.05 -3.97
CA TYR A 48 -12.42 5.95 -3.40
C TYR A 48 -11.34 5.84 -4.49
N GLU A 49 -11.54 4.97 -5.49
CA GLU A 49 -10.58 4.79 -6.58
C GLU A 49 -10.46 6.07 -7.43
N GLU A 50 -11.58 6.72 -7.77
CA GLU A 50 -11.59 7.99 -8.51
C GLU A 50 -10.84 9.09 -7.74
N ALA A 51 -11.09 9.23 -6.43
CA ALA A 51 -10.38 10.20 -5.61
C ALA A 51 -8.86 9.92 -5.54
N MET A 52 -8.47 8.65 -5.41
CA MET A 52 -7.05 8.25 -5.38
C MET A 52 -6.35 8.52 -6.71
N ASP A 53 -7.02 8.29 -7.83
CA ASP A 53 -6.48 8.53 -9.16
C ASP A 53 -6.35 10.03 -9.46
N LEU A 54 -7.37 10.83 -9.14
CA LEU A 54 -7.30 12.29 -9.23
C LEU A 54 -6.14 12.86 -8.41
N ILE A 55 -5.94 12.38 -7.18
CA ILE A 55 -4.80 12.82 -6.35
C ILE A 55 -3.46 12.38 -6.97
N ALA A 56 -3.39 11.19 -7.54
CA ALA A 56 -2.15 10.69 -8.13
C ALA A 56 -1.77 11.42 -9.43
N GLU A 57 -2.76 11.83 -10.23
CA GLU A 57 -2.57 12.45 -11.54
C GLU A 57 -2.48 13.97 -11.50
N ASP A 58 -3.36 14.64 -10.74
CA ASP A 58 -3.50 16.11 -10.76
C ASP A 58 -2.67 16.82 -9.70
N TYR A 59 -2.06 16.08 -8.75
CA TYR A 59 -1.22 16.70 -7.75
C TYR A 59 0.06 17.26 -8.36
N TYR A 60 0.44 18.47 -7.96
CA TYR A 60 1.59 19.19 -8.52
C TYR A 60 2.96 18.50 -8.34
N ARG A 61 3.03 17.40 -7.57
CA ARG A 61 4.21 16.56 -7.38
C ARG A 61 3.87 15.10 -7.71
N PRO A 62 4.85 14.29 -8.12
CA PRO A 62 4.64 12.87 -8.26
C PRO A 62 4.23 12.25 -6.91
N VAL A 63 3.11 11.55 -6.90
CA VAL A 63 2.62 10.79 -5.74
C VAL A 63 2.72 9.31 -6.05
N ASP A 64 3.26 8.55 -5.11
CA ASP A 64 3.21 7.08 -5.18
C ASP A 64 1.82 6.62 -4.70
N ARG A 65 1.02 6.12 -5.64
CA ARG A 65 -0.33 5.59 -5.37
C ARG A 65 -0.32 4.50 -4.30
N ARG A 66 0.66 3.60 -4.29
CA ARG A 66 0.76 2.54 -3.27
C ARG A 66 1.03 3.14 -1.90
N ALA A 67 1.90 4.15 -1.83
CA ALA A 67 2.16 4.86 -0.58
C ALA A 67 0.90 5.59 -0.09
N LEU A 68 0.12 6.18 -1.00
CA LEU A 68 -1.14 6.88 -0.68
C LEU A 68 -2.18 5.92 -0.10
N VAL A 69 -2.40 4.77 -0.74
CA VAL A 69 -3.32 3.72 -0.24
C VAL A 69 -2.91 3.22 1.13
N ASN A 70 -1.62 2.90 1.33
CA ASN A 70 -1.14 2.46 2.66
C ASN A 70 -1.41 3.52 3.74
N ARG A 71 -1.15 4.80 3.46
CA ARG A 71 -1.44 5.90 4.40
C ARG A 71 -2.93 6.05 4.68
N SER A 72 -3.78 5.88 3.66
CA SER A 72 -5.23 5.93 3.82
C SER A 72 -5.71 4.81 4.75
N LEU A 73 -5.19 3.60 4.59
CA LEU A 73 -5.52 2.46 5.47
C LEU A 73 -5.02 2.68 6.90
N THR A 74 -3.78 3.18 7.07
CA THR A 74 -3.26 3.57 8.39
C THR A 74 -4.18 4.59 9.06
N SER A 75 -4.54 5.66 8.36
CA SER A 75 -5.40 6.72 8.91
C SER A 75 -6.82 6.21 9.21
N ALA A 76 -7.37 5.32 8.37
CA ALA A 76 -8.66 4.70 8.61
C ALA A 76 -8.66 3.87 9.91
N VAL A 77 -7.61 3.09 10.17
CA VAL A 77 -7.48 2.34 11.43
C VAL A 77 -7.24 3.26 12.62
N GLU A 78 -6.38 4.29 12.49
CA GLU A 78 -6.16 5.30 13.54
C GLU A 78 -7.45 6.05 13.91
N SER A 79 -8.36 6.25 12.95
CA SER A 79 -9.64 6.93 13.18
C SER A 79 -10.56 6.20 14.15
N LEU A 80 -10.35 4.88 14.34
CA LEU A 80 -11.11 4.07 15.30
C LEU A 80 -10.78 4.43 16.76
N ARG A 81 -9.63 5.11 17.00
CA ARG A 81 -9.15 5.48 18.34
C ARG A 81 -9.11 4.29 19.32
N ASP A 82 -8.78 3.11 18.79
CA ASP A 82 -8.62 1.87 19.55
C ASP A 82 -7.13 1.52 19.63
N ASP A 83 -6.58 1.51 20.84
CA ASP A 83 -5.17 1.23 21.12
C ASP A 83 -4.73 -0.17 20.64
N PHE A 84 -5.67 -1.09 20.46
CA PHE A 84 -5.39 -2.46 20.03
C PHE A 84 -5.51 -2.68 18.53
N SER A 85 -6.02 -1.69 17.78
CA SER A 85 -6.21 -1.77 16.33
C SER A 85 -5.07 -1.09 15.59
N ASN A 86 -4.33 -1.86 14.78
CA ASN A 86 -3.18 -1.34 14.01
C ASN A 86 -3.14 -1.93 12.60
N TYR A 87 -2.84 -1.10 11.61
CA TYR A 87 -2.55 -1.53 10.24
C TYR A 87 -1.04 -1.70 10.04
N PHE A 88 -0.62 -2.85 9.50
CA PHE A 88 0.77 -3.07 9.08
C PHE A 88 0.86 -2.99 7.55
N SER A 89 1.62 -2.00 7.05
CA SER A 89 2.05 -2.03 5.66
C SER A 89 2.98 -3.24 5.42
N PRO A 90 3.21 -3.69 4.18
CA PRO A 90 4.12 -4.80 3.90
C PRO A 90 5.52 -4.62 4.51
N ARG A 91 6.01 -3.37 4.54
CA ARG A 91 7.29 -3.01 5.15
C ARG A 91 7.23 -3.15 6.68
N ASP A 92 6.19 -2.61 7.31
CA ASP A 92 6.04 -2.63 8.76
C ASP A 92 5.81 -4.05 9.27
N TYR A 93 5.05 -4.86 8.53
CA TYR A 93 4.86 -6.27 8.83
C TYR A 93 6.19 -7.04 8.80
N THR A 94 7.03 -6.76 7.79
CA THR A 94 8.36 -7.38 7.67
C THR A 94 9.23 -7.01 8.87
N ASN A 95 9.27 -5.72 9.25
CA ASN A 95 10.02 -5.25 10.42
C ASN A 95 9.50 -5.85 11.72
N PHE A 96 8.18 -5.94 11.87
CA PHE A 96 7.53 -6.56 13.02
C PHE A 96 7.92 -8.04 13.14
N ARG A 97 7.79 -8.80 12.04
CA ARG A 97 8.20 -10.21 11.96
C ARG A 97 9.66 -10.41 12.31
N GLN A 98 10.56 -9.58 11.78
CA GLN A 98 11.99 -9.61 12.10
C GLN A 98 12.23 -9.38 13.60
N SER A 99 11.52 -8.42 14.20
CA SER A 99 11.63 -8.11 15.62
C SER A 99 11.09 -9.25 16.50
N THR A 100 9.93 -9.84 16.15
CA THR A 100 9.30 -10.93 16.91
C THR A 100 10.09 -12.24 16.80
N ASN A 101 10.63 -12.54 15.62
CA ASN A 101 11.39 -13.77 15.39
C ASN A 101 12.84 -13.68 15.91
N GLY A 102 13.27 -12.52 16.43
CA GLY A 102 14.66 -12.27 16.80
C GLY A 102 15.62 -12.21 15.61
N GLU A 103 15.10 -12.19 14.38
CA GLU A 103 15.88 -12.02 13.15
C GLU A 103 16.16 -10.52 12.94
N PHE A 104 17.03 -9.96 13.78
CA PHE A 104 17.55 -8.61 13.56
C PHE A 104 18.52 -8.61 12.39
N VAL A 105 18.05 -8.20 11.22
CA VAL A 105 18.92 -7.93 10.07
C VAL A 105 19.48 -6.52 10.22
N GLY A 106 20.76 -6.41 10.57
CA GLY A 106 21.41 -5.11 10.77
C GLY A 106 22.83 -5.22 11.32
N VAL A 107 23.41 -4.07 11.65
CA VAL A 107 24.78 -4.00 12.22
C VAL A 107 24.81 -4.20 13.75
N GLY A 108 23.65 -4.28 14.40
CA GLY A 108 23.51 -4.53 15.85
C GLY A 108 23.74 -3.29 16.72
N ILE A 109 23.07 -2.19 16.38
CA ILE A 109 23.00 -0.98 17.21
C ILE A 109 21.55 -0.57 17.43
N SER A 110 21.25 -0.01 18.59
CA SER A 110 20.03 0.76 18.85
C SER A 110 20.35 2.24 18.72
N VAL A 111 19.49 2.98 18.02
CA VAL A 111 19.68 4.41 17.74
C VAL A 111 18.44 5.21 18.09
N GLU A 112 18.66 6.47 18.45
CA GLU A 112 17.63 7.48 18.67
C GLU A 112 17.92 8.69 17.78
N ALA A 113 16.87 9.37 17.32
CA ALA A 113 17.03 10.66 16.66
C ALA A 113 17.67 11.65 17.64
N ALA A 114 18.87 12.13 17.32
CA ALA A 114 19.61 13.02 18.21
C ALA A 114 18.96 14.41 18.23
N ASP A 115 18.02 14.58 19.16
CA ASP A 115 17.50 15.84 19.66
C ASP A 115 16.78 16.73 18.62
N ARG A 116 16.17 17.84 19.08
CA ARG A 116 15.45 18.80 18.23
C ARG A 116 16.29 19.40 17.07
N LEU A 117 17.61 19.29 17.14
CA LEU A 117 18.56 19.85 16.19
C LEU A 117 18.83 18.96 14.96
N LYS A 118 18.18 17.79 14.84
CA LYS A 118 18.27 16.89 13.67
C LYS A 118 19.71 16.60 13.21
N ARG A 119 20.68 16.49 14.13
CA ARG A 119 22.12 16.42 13.76
C ARG A 119 22.55 15.02 13.30
N GLY A 120 21.70 14.00 13.47
CA GLY A 120 21.95 12.63 13.07
C GLY A 120 21.22 11.64 13.98
N LEU A 121 21.65 10.38 13.95
CA LEU A 121 21.16 9.31 14.81
C LEU A 121 22.20 9.04 15.91
N ARG A 122 21.83 9.19 17.17
CA ARG A 122 22.69 8.87 18.32
C ARG A 122 22.60 7.38 18.61
N VAL A 123 23.74 6.73 18.78
CA VAL A 123 23.81 5.33 19.21
C VAL A 123 23.49 5.26 20.71
N LEU A 124 22.41 4.57 21.04
CA LEU A 124 22.02 4.29 22.43
C LEU A 124 22.76 3.09 22.98
N GLN A 125 22.75 2.00 22.23
CA GLN A 125 23.33 0.73 22.66
C GLN A 125 23.99 0.02 21.48
N VAL A 126 25.10 -0.65 21.74
CA VAL A 126 25.77 -1.55 20.80
C VAL A 126 25.69 -2.95 21.38
N TYR A 127 25.08 -3.88 20.67
CA TYR A 127 24.93 -5.25 21.15
C TYR A 127 26.27 -5.99 21.11
N ASP A 128 26.57 -6.78 22.13
CA ASP A 128 27.81 -7.56 22.16
C ASP A 128 27.77 -8.69 21.11
N GLY A 129 28.94 -9.00 20.53
CA GLY A 129 29.04 -9.92 19.39
C GLY A 129 28.53 -9.37 18.05
N SER A 130 27.99 -8.15 18.01
CA SER A 130 27.50 -7.52 16.78
C SER A 130 28.63 -7.09 15.82
N PRO A 131 28.35 -6.97 14.51
CA PRO A 131 29.26 -6.33 13.57
C PRO A 131 29.66 -4.90 13.98
N ALA A 132 28.74 -4.12 14.55
CA ALA A 132 29.01 -2.77 15.02
C ALA A 132 30.03 -2.72 16.16
N LYS A 133 29.95 -3.66 17.12
CA LYS A 133 30.94 -3.78 18.20
C LYS A 133 32.32 -4.10 17.64
N ARG A 134 32.40 -5.03 16.67
CA ARG A 134 33.67 -5.36 15.99
C ARG A 134 34.23 -4.18 15.18
N ALA A 135 33.35 -3.34 14.64
CA ALA A 135 33.72 -2.10 13.96
C ALA A 135 34.11 -0.96 14.94
N GLY A 136 33.98 -1.17 16.25
CA GLY A 136 34.40 -0.22 17.27
C GLY A 136 33.39 0.86 17.63
N LEU A 137 32.13 0.75 17.15
CA LEU A 137 31.05 1.66 17.54
C LEU A 137 30.77 1.59 19.05
N ARG A 138 30.43 2.74 19.63
CA ARG A 138 30.15 2.89 21.06
C ARG A 138 28.83 3.61 21.30
N SER A 139 28.25 3.37 22.48
CA SER A 139 27.14 4.20 22.96
C SER A 139 27.60 5.66 23.05
N GLY A 140 26.74 6.57 22.59
CA GLY A 140 27.02 8.01 22.51
C GLY A 140 27.52 8.48 21.14
N ASP A 141 27.95 7.57 20.25
CA ASP A 141 28.37 7.94 18.89
C ASP A 141 27.22 8.56 18.09
N LEU A 142 27.55 9.51 17.20
CA LEU A 142 26.58 10.17 16.33
C LEU A 142 26.78 9.72 14.88
N VAL A 143 25.82 8.94 14.37
CA VAL A 143 25.78 8.54 12.96
C VAL A 143 25.19 9.70 12.16
N THR A 144 26.03 10.36 11.37
CA THR A 144 25.64 11.51 10.52
C THR A 144 25.32 11.10 9.08
N ARG A 145 25.84 9.95 8.61
CA ARG A 145 25.61 9.42 7.27
C ARG A 145 25.59 7.90 7.25
N VAL A 146 24.76 7.32 6.38
CA VAL A 146 24.74 5.89 6.03
C VAL A 146 24.79 5.77 4.52
N ASN A 147 25.79 5.04 3.98
CA ASN A 147 26.02 4.90 2.53
C ASN A 147 26.02 6.25 1.79
N GLY A 148 26.65 7.26 2.39
CA GLY A 148 26.73 8.63 1.84
C GLY A 148 25.47 9.48 2.02
N ARG A 149 24.33 8.91 2.45
CA ARG A 149 23.10 9.67 2.71
C ARG A 149 23.10 10.24 4.11
N ALA A 150 22.76 11.52 4.26
CA ALA A 150 22.62 12.16 5.56
C ALA A 150 21.49 11.53 6.37
N THR A 151 21.76 11.24 7.64
CA THR A 151 20.78 10.72 8.60
C THR A 151 20.01 11.84 9.31
N ALA A 152 20.44 13.09 9.12
CA ALA A 152 19.76 14.27 9.61
C ALA A 152 18.33 14.36 9.06
N GLY A 153 17.33 14.35 9.95
CA GLY A 153 15.92 14.54 9.59
C GLY A 153 15.19 13.31 9.07
N GLN A 154 15.78 12.11 9.16
CA GLN A 154 15.05 10.85 8.98
C GLN A 154 14.49 10.40 10.33
N SER A 155 13.15 10.40 10.45
CA SER A 155 12.37 9.83 11.54
C SER A 155 11.58 8.64 11.02
#